data_AF-A0A3Q3ETC7-F1
#
_entry.id   AF-A0A3Q3ETC7-F1
#
_cell.length_a   1.000
_cell.length_b   1.000
_cell.length_c   1.000
_cell.angle_alpha   90.00
_cell.angle_beta   90.00
_cell.angle_gamma   90.00
#
_symmetry.space_group_name_H-M   'P 1'
#
loop_
_entity.id
_entity.type
_entity.pdbx_description
1 polymer ?
#
loop_
_entity_poly.entity_id
_entity_poly.type
_entity_poly.pdbx_seq_one_letter_code
_entity_poly.pdbx_strand_id
1 'polypeptide(L)'
;PESFFFNLCQTIVYKAGRTVVDIGFEFKDPSLYMHRQFHYINLKMTWADAQHYCRDKYTDLATIESVSDISRLNRPGISKAWIGLHDDPEAWKMTMGNETISWRWSTTGVTSKTGYYSWQINQPDNGPRAESCVQATADGKWDAVNCYRRWYFVCYTAKQLYQCIAV
;
A
#
# COMPACT_ATOMS: atom_id res chain seq x y z
N PRO A 1 -18.92 19.19 6.68
CA PRO A 1 -19.11 18.89 8.12
C PRO A 1 -17.99 17.98 8.66
N GLU A 2 -17.87 16.74 8.17
CA GLU A 2 -16.84 15.79 8.63
C GLU A 2 -15.39 16.23 8.35
N SER A 3 -15.13 16.81 7.19
CA SER A 3 -13.81 17.35 6.82
C SER A 3 -13.35 18.51 7.71
N PHE A 4 -14.30 19.28 8.27
CA PHE A 4 -14.00 20.37 9.21
C PHE A 4 -13.58 19.81 10.57
N PHE A 5 -14.30 18.81 11.09
CA PHE A 5 -13.94 18.11 12.32
C PHE A 5 -12.59 17.39 12.21
N PHE A 6 -12.30 16.77 11.07
CA PHE A 6 -11.01 16.14 10.78
C PHE A 6 -9.84 17.13 10.87
N ASN A 7 -9.97 18.31 10.26
CA ASN A 7 -8.92 19.35 10.26
C ASN A 7 -8.74 20.00 11.65
N LEU A 8 -9.83 20.22 12.39
CA LEU A 8 -9.79 20.79 13.73
C LEU A 8 -9.06 19.85 14.71
N CYS A 9 -9.38 18.55 14.68
CA CYS A 9 -8.73 17.56 15.56
C CYS A 9 -7.23 17.37 15.25
N GLN A 10 -6.85 17.27 13.96
CA GLN A 10 -5.42 17.18 13.58
C GLN A 10 -4.63 18.38 14.12
N THR A 11 -5.17 19.59 14.02
CA THR A 11 -4.53 20.81 14.50
C THR A 11 -4.36 20.83 16.02
N ILE A 12 -5.33 20.29 16.77
CA ILE A 12 -5.32 20.25 18.23
C ILE A 12 -4.33 19.22 18.76
N VAL A 13 -4.31 18.01 18.19
CA VAL A 13 -3.36 16.98 18.61
C VAL A 13 -1.91 17.38 18.29
N TYR A 14 -1.65 17.98 17.11
CA TYR A 14 -0.31 18.46 16.73
C TYR A 14 0.23 19.54 17.68
N LYS A 15 -0.63 20.43 18.22
CA LYS A 15 -0.18 21.51 19.12
C LYS A 15 0.11 21.05 20.54
N ALA A 16 -0.46 19.93 20.98
CA ALA A 16 -0.47 19.59 22.41
C ALA A 16 0.51 18.50 22.83
N GLY A 17 1.14 17.76 21.92
CA GLY A 17 2.19 16.78 22.24
C GLY A 17 1.80 15.60 23.15
N ARG A 18 0.64 15.63 23.82
CA ARG A 18 -0.03 14.56 24.60
C ARG A 18 -1.32 15.02 25.32
N THR A 19 -1.86 16.21 25.08
CA THR A 19 -3.07 16.68 25.79
C THR A 19 -4.18 17.02 24.81
N VAL A 20 -5.24 16.21 24.74
CA VAL A 20 -6.45 16.58 23.99
C VAL A 20 -7.02 17.83 24.67
N VAL A 21 -6.97 18.99 24.00
CA VAL A 21 -7.60 20.21 24.49
C VAL A 21 -9.10 20.02 24.33
N ASP A 22 -9.81 19.91 25.45
CA ASP A 22 -11.25 19.76 25.49
C ASP A 22 -11.93 21.05 24.97
N ILE A 23 -12.39 20.99 23.73
CA ILE A 23 -13.19 22.04 23.07
C ILE A 23 -14.69 21.71 23.09
N GLY A 24 -15.14 20.83 24.01
CA GLY A 24 -16.55 20.49 24.15
C GLY A 24 -17.07 19.51 23.10
N PHE A 25 -16.18 18.69 22.53
CA PHE A 25 -16.52 17.57 21.66
C PHE A 25 -15.93 16.30 22.28
N GLU A 26 -16.79 15.34 22.67
CA GLU A 26 -16.32 14.00 23.08
C GLU A 26 -15.78 13.28 21.85
N PHE A 27 -14.46 13.12 21.79
CA PHE A 27 -13.80 12.25 20.81
C PHE A 27 -13.31 11.00 21.53
N LYS A 28 -13.45 9.82 20.90
CA LYS A 28 -12.69 8.64 21.36
C LYS A 28 -11.19 8.93 21.29
N ASP A 29 -10.39 8.29 22.15
CA ASP A 29 -8.92 8.40 22.17
C ASP A 29 -8.35 8.40 20.73
N PRO A 30 -7.65 9.47 20.31
CA PRO A 30 -7.15 9.58 18.94
C PRO A 30 -6.24 8.41 18.60
N SER A 31 -6.66 7.57 17.65
CA SER A 31 -5.83 6.47 17.19
C SER A 31 -4.89 6.97 16.09
N LEU A 32 -3.63 6.51 16.15
CA LEU A 32 -2.68 6.76 15.09
C LEU A 32 -3.03 5.85 13.91
N TYR A 33 -3.30 6.43 12.75
CA TYR A 33 -3.51 5.67 11.52
C TYR A 33 -2.49 6.07 10.46
N MET A 34 -2.05 5.09 9.68
CA MET A 34 -1.10 5.31 8.60
C MET A 34 -1.89 5.69 7.34
N HIS A 35 -1.88 6.98 7.00
CA HIS A 35 -2.48 7.45 5.78
C HIS A 35 -1.52 7.25 4.60
N ARG A 36 -1.95 6.44 3.63
CA ARG A 36 -1.20 6.18 2.40
C ARG A 36 -1.79 6.95 1.24
N GLN A 37 -0.97 7.82 0.65
CA GLN A 37 -1.26 8.49 -0.62
C GLN A 37 -0.52 7.77 -1.74
N PHE A 38 -1.23 7.37 -2.79
CA PHE A 38 -0.66 6.67 -3.93
C PHE A 38 -0.32 7.62 -5.08
N HIS A 39 0.78 7.35 -5.78
CA HIS A 39 1.30 8.17 -6.86
C HIS A 39 1.60 7.31 -8.08
N TYR A 40 0.85 7.49 -9.16
CA TYR A 40 1.11 6.80 -10.41
C TYR A 40 2.28 7.44 -11.16
N ILE A 41 3.26 6.62 -11.52
CA ILE A 41 4.45 7.06 -12.25
C ILE A 41 4.40 6.54 -13.68
N ASN A 42 4.32 7.48 -14.63
CA ASN A 42 4.24 7.19 -16.06
C ASN A 42 5.63 6.92 -16.68
N LEU A 43 6.43 6.07 -16.05
CA LEU A 43 7.73 5.60 -16.53
C LEU A 43 7.75 4.08 -16.47
N LYS A 44 8.31 3.41 -17.49
CA LYS A 44 8.41 1.95 -17.50
C LYS A 44 9.77 1.50 -16.97
N MET A 45 9.78 0.75 -15.88
CA MET A 45 10.99 0.32 -15.18
C MET A 45 10.90 -1.16 -14.78
N THR A 46 12.04 -1.80 -14.54
CA THR A 46 12.04 -3.11 -13.85
C THR A 46 11.51 -2.93 -12.43
N TRP A 47 11.07 -4.00 -11.77
CA TRP A 47 10.54 -3.88 -10.41
C TRP A 47 11.57 -3.25 -9.45
N ALA A 48 12.83 -3.67 -9.54
CA ALA A 48 13.93 -3.16 -8.71
C ALA A 48 14.21 -1.66 -8.98
N ASP A 49 14.27 -1.25 -10.25
CA ASP A 49 14.47 0.16 -10.61
C ASP A 49 13.29 1.03 -10.15
N ALA A 50 12.06 0.52 -10.30
CA ALA A 50 10.85 1.20 -9.84
C ALA A 50 10.83 1.37 -8.31
N GLN A 51 11.24 0.34 -7.57
CA GLN A 51 11.40 0.40 -6.11
C GLN A 51 12.41 1.47 -5.72
N HIS A 52 13.57 1.47 -6.38
CA HIS A 52 14.61 2.47 -6.13
C HIS A 52 14.10 3.88 -6.39
N TYR A 53 13.41 4.11 -7.51
CA TYR A 53 12.77 5.39 -7.81
C TYR A 53 11.78 5.81 -6.72
N CYS A 54 10.95 4.88 -6.25
CA CYS A 54 9.98 5.19 -5.20
C CYS A 54 10.64 5.53 -3.87
N ARG A 55 11.76 4.89 -3.51
CA ARG A 55 12.52 5.19 -2.28
C ARG A 55 13.30 6.50 -2.37
N ASP A 56 13.70 6.90 -3.57
CA ASP A 56 14.37 8.19 -3.81
C ASP A 56 13.39 9.38 -3.66
N LYS A 57 12.14 9.21 -4.09
CA LYS A 57 11.17 10.33 -4.18
C LYS A 57 9.96 10.25 -3.25
N TYR A 58 9.67 9.08 -2.72
CA TYR A 58 8.49 8.76 -1.91
C TYR A 58 8.87 7.83 -0.75
N THR A 59 7.95 7.01 -0.25
CA THR A 59 8.26 5.99 0.77
C THR A 59 8.75 4.69 0.14
N ASP A 60 7.94 4.05 -0.71
CA ASP A 60 8.30 2.81 -1.44
C ASP A 60 7.24 2.57 -2.54
N LEU A 61 7.34 1.44 -3.27
CA LEU A 61 6.25 0.91 -4.09
C LEU A 61 4.99 0.64 -3.25
N ALA A 62 3.84 0.78 -3.89
CA ALA A 62 2.54 0.74 -3.24
C ALA A 62 2.29 -0.55 -2.45
N THR A 63 1.94 -0.37 -1.17
CA THR A 63 1.41 -1.42 -0.30
C THR A 63 -0.13 -1.38 -0.29
N ILE A 64 -0.79 -2.51 -0.60
CA ILE A 64 -2.25 -2.64 -0.71
C ILE A 64 -2.75 -3.67 0.31
N GLU A 65 -3.32 -3.22 1.42
CA GLU A 65 -3.76 -4.08 2.54
C GLU A 65 -5.29 -4.11 2.72
N SER A 66 -6.03 -3.37 1.89
CA SER A 66 -7.49 -3.31 1.96
C SER A 66 -8.14 -2.87 0.63
N VAL A 67 -9.45 -3.08 0.50
CA VAL A 67 -10.26 -2.57 -0.62
C VAL A 67 -10.24 -1.04 -0.68
N SER A 68 -10.14 -0.37 0.47
CA SER A 68 -10.01 1.09 0.52
C SER A 68 -8.69 1.58 -0.12
N ASP A 69 -7.64 0.76 -0.09
CA ASP A 69 -6.39 1.13 -0.78
C ASP A 69 -6.57 1.11 -2.29
N ILE A 70 -7.33 0.15 -2.82
CA ILE A 70 -7.62 0.03 -4.25
C ILE A 70 -8.37 1.26 -4.76
N SER A 71 -9.40 1.72 -4.05
CA SER A 71 -10.17 2.90 -4.48
C SER A 71 -9.31 4.18 -4.52
N ARG A 72 -8.25 4.25 -3.70
CA ARG A 72 -7.30 5.37 -3.66
C ARG A 72 -6.17 5.29 -4.69
N LEU A 73 -6.03 4.17 -5.41
CA LEU A 73 -5.01 4.05 -6.46
C LEU A 73 -5.23 5.03 -7.62
N ASN A 74 -6.47 5.51 -7.81
CA ASN A 74 -6.92 6.52 -8.80
C ASN A 74 -6.02 6.64 -10.04
N ARG A 75 -6.08 5.65 -10.95
CA ARG A 75 -5.24 5.59 -12.15
C ARG A 75 -6.06 5.81 -13.42
N PRO A 76 -5.50 6.49 -14.44
CA PRO A 76 -6.13 6.55 -15.76
C PRO A 76 -6.26 5.12 -16.33
N GLY A 77 -7.47 4.77 -16.75
CA GLY A 77 -7.99 3.40 -16.84
C GLY A 77 -7.37 2.41 -17.82
N ILE A 78 -6.05 2.42 -18.10
CA ILE A 78 -5.44 1.48 -19.07
C ILE A 78 -4.01 1.01 -18.70
N SER A 79 -3.60 0.83 -17.44
CA SER A 79 -2.31 0.15 -17.23
C SER A 79 -2.18 -0.69 -15.97
N LYS A 80 -1.62 -1.89 -16.18
CA LYS A 80 -0.99 -2.67 -15.12
C LYS A 80 0.26 -1.94 -14.65
N ALA A 81 0.48 -1.93 -13.35
CA ALA A 81 1.64 -1.25 -12.79
C ALA A 81 2.20 -2.02 -11.60
N TRP A 82 3.52 -1.97 -11.43
CA TRP A 82 4.19 -2.55 -10.27
C TRP A 82 3.62 -2.02 -8.96
N ILE A 83 3.47 -2.95 -8.02
CA ILE A 83 3.20 -2.69 -6.60
C ILE A 83 4.34 -3.30 -5.77
N GLY A 84 4.38 -2.97 -4.48
CA GLY A 84 5.48 -3.37 -3.60
C GLY A 84 5.47 -4.84 -3.21
N LEU A 85 4.51 -5.64 -3.68
CA LEU A 85 4.45 -7.05 -3.36
C LEU A 85 5.48 -7.81 -4.22
N HIS A 86 6.34 -8.54 -3.56
CA HIS A 86 7.31 -9.42 -4.20
C HIS A 86 7.47 -10.69 -3.36
N ASP A 87 7.99 -11.73 -4.00
CA ASP A 87 8.25 -13.00 -3.35
C ASP A 87 9.73 -13.19 -3.01
N ASP A 88 9.98 -14.14 -2.11
CA ASP A 88 11.28 -14.79 -2.00
C ASP A 88 11.41 -15.83 -3.12
N PRO A 89 12.55 -15.94 -3.85
CA PRO A 89 12.74 -16.91 -4.94
C PRO A 89 12.52 -18.40 -4.58
N GLU A 90 12.36 -18.76 -3.30
CA GLU A 90 12.01 -20.13 -2.84
C GLU A 90 10.51 -20.35 -2.56
N ALA A 91 9.66 -19.34 -2.76
CA ALA A 91 8.28 -19.33 -2.29
C ALA A 91 7.25 -19.44 -3.43
N TRP A 92 6.21 -20.26 -3.20
CA TRP A 92 5.07 -20.37 -4.12
C TRP A 92 3.82 -20.71 -3.31
N LYS A 93 3.12 -19.69 -2.82
CA LYS A 93 1.80 -19.85 -2.20
C LYS A 93 0.84 -18.79 -2.69
N MET A 94 -0.39 -19.21 -2.98
CA MET A 94 -1.47 -18.28 -3.34
C MET A 94 -1.99 -17.49 -2.13
N THR A 95 -1.66 -17.92 -0.91
CA THR A 95 -2.13 -17.31 0.33
C THR A 95 -1.08 -16.39 0.94
N MET A 96 -1.54 -15.29 1.53
CA MET A 96 -0.71 -14.43 2.38
C MET A 96 -0.52 -15.13 3.73
N GLY A 97 0.75 -15.34 4.14
CA GLY A 97 1.08 -15.97 5.42
C GLY A 97 2.40 -15.45 6.00
N ASN A 98 2.71 -15.88 7.22
CA ASN A 98 3.97 -15.55 7.92
C ASN A 98 5.05 -16.62 7.72
N GLU A 99 4.79 -17.62 6.87
CA GLU A 99 5.76 -18.67 6.61
C GLU A 99 6.98 -18.12 5.86
N THR A 100 8.06 -18.89 5.83
CA THR A 100 9.27 -18.56 5.06
C THR A 100 8.93 -18.30 3.58
N ILE A 101 7.95 -19.05 3.06
CA ILE A 101 7.52 -19.07 1.67
C ILE A 101 6.31 -18.16 1.39
N SER A 102 6.35 -16.88 1.77
CA SER A 102 5.22 -15.97 1.63
C SER A 102 5.60 -14.62 1.03
N TRP A 103 4.66 -14.06 0.26
CA TRP A 103 4.73 -12.72 -0.32
C TRP A 103 4.95 -11.64 0.74
N ARG A 104 5.84 -10.70 0.43
CA ARG A 104 6.24 -9.62 1.34
C ARG A 104 6.10 -8.27 0.67
N TRP A 105 5.67 -7.30 1.45
CA TRP A 105 5.69 -5.91 1.03
C TRP A 105 7.12 -5.38 1.10
N SER A 106 7.59 -4.80 0.00
CA SER A 106 8.92 -4.23 -0.16
C SER A 106 9.28 -3.23 0.94
N THR A 107 8.28 -2.52 1.45
CA THR A 107 8.46 -1.48 2.48
C THR A 107 8.79 -2.05 3.85
N THR A 108 8.19 -3.19 4.22
CA THR A 108 8.25 -3.73 5.58
C THR A 108 8.96 -5.07 5.66
N GLY A 109 9.16 -5.76 4.54
CA GLY A 109 9.68 -7.13 4.50
C GLY A 109 8.75 -8.17 5.12
N VAL A 110 7.49 -7.80 5.44
CA VAL A 110 6.51 -8.70 6.04
C VAL A 110 5.31 -8.90 5.13
N THR A 111 4.56 -9.97 5.38
CA THR A 111 3.29 -10.27 4.73
C THR A 111 2.19 -9.28 5.09
N SER A 112 1.03 -9.42 4.46
CA SER A 112 -0.18 -8.67 4.78
C SER A 112 -0.66 -8.98 6.20
N LYS A 113 -0.68 -7.95 7.06
CA LYS A 113 -1.16 -8.09 8.45
C LYS A 113 -2.64 -8.48 8.53
N THR A 114 -3.42 -8.08 7.53
CA THR A 114 -4.86 -8.36 7.43
C THR A 114 -5.16 -9.67 6.71
N GLY A 115 -4.14 -10.33 6.16
CA GLY A 115 -4.32 -11.46 5.25
C GLY A 115 -4.94 -11.07 3.91
N TYR A 116 -5.09 -9.78 3.61
CA TYR A 116 -5.70 -9.29 2.39
C TYR A 116 -4.88 -9.69 1.16
N TYR A 117 -5.57 -10.23 0.16
CA TYR A 117 -5.04 -10.50 -1.18
C TYR A 117 -6.08 -10.21 -2.25
N SER A 118 -5.62 -9.94 -3.47
CA SER A 118 -6.48 -9.64 -4.61
C SER A 118 -5.97 -10.28 -5.91
N TRP A 119 -5.52 -11.53 -5.86
CA TRP A 119 -5.05 -12.24 -7.05
C TRP A 119 -6.10 -12.29 -8.17
N GLN A 120 -5.63 -12.22 -9.42
CA GLN A 120 -6.42 -12.63 -10.57
C GLN A 120 -6.78 -14.12 -10.46
N ILE A 121 -7.81 -14.53 -11.21
CA ILE A 121 -8.17 -15.95 -11.29
C ILE A 121 -6.95 -16.73 -11.81
N ASN A 122 -6.62 -17.85 -11.16
CA ASN A 122 -5.45 -18.69 -11.44
C ASN A 122 -4.09 -17.99 -11.24
N GLN A 123 -4.04 -16.96 -10.40
CA GLN A 123 -2.78 -16.32 -9.99
C GLN A 123 -2.50 -16.52 -8.49
N PRO A 124 -1.23 -16.62 -8.08
CA PRO A 124 -0.05 -16.84 -8.93
C PRO A 124 -0.15 -18.17 -9.70
N ASP A 125 0.13 -18.13 -11.01
CA ASP A 125 0.29 -19.36 -11.79
C ASP A 125 1.63 -20.00 -11.39
N ASN A 126 1.77 -21.31 -11.52
CA ASN A 126 3.01 -22.05 -11.21
C ASN A 126 4.10 -21.78 -12.26
N GLY A 127 4.20 -20.53 -12.74
CA GLY A 127 5.24 -20.07 -13.64
C GLY A 127 6.62 -20.33 -13.03
N PRO A 128 7.67 -20.45 -13.87
CA PRO A 128 9.02 -20.64 -13.38
C PRO A 128 9.36 -19.56 -12.33
N ARG A 129 10.30 -19.87 -11.42
CA ARG A 129 10.88 -19.00 -10.36
C ARG A 129 11.24 -17.56 -10.78
N ALA A 130 11.09 -17.22 -12.05
CA ALA A 130 11.20 -15.89 -12.60
C ALA A 130 10.03 -14.95 -12.29
N GLU A 131 8.85 -15.41 -11.84
CA GLU A 131 7.66 -14.57 -11.61
C GLU A 131 7.47 -14.11 -10.14
N SER A 132 8.53 -13.59 -9.52
CA SER A 132 8.52 -13.19 -8.09
C SER A 132 8.09 -11.74 -7.84
N CYS A 133 7.55 -11.00 -8.82
CA CYS A 133 7.15 -9.61 -8.65
C CYS A 133 5.71 -9.38 -9.08
N VAL A 134 5.00 -8.50 -8.38
CA VAL A 134 3.56 -8.34 -8.59
C VAL A 134 3.23 -7.00 -9.24
N GLN A 135 2.45 -7.08 -10.31
CA GLN A 135 1.76 -5.92 -10.86
C GLN A 135 0.28 -5.95 -10.48
N ALA A 136 -0.32 -4.78 -10.33
CA ALA A 136 -1.75 -4.62 -10.14
C ALA A 136 -2.41 -4.00 -11.38
N THR A 137 -3.57 -4.53 -11.75
CA THR A 137 -4.50 -3.93 -12.72
C THR A 137 -5.21 -2.71 -12.13
N ALA A 138 -5.95 -1.98 -12.96
CA ALA A 138 -6.67 -0.77 -12.55
C ALA A 138 -7.76 -1.05 -11.50
N ASP A 139 -8.41 -2.22 -11.56
CA ASP A 139 -9.39 -2.71 -10.58
C ASP A 139 -8.73 -3.35 -9.33
N GLY A 140 -7.40 -3.27 -9.21
CA GLY A 140 -6.66 -3.72 -8.04
C GLY A 140 -6.48 -5.23 -7.95
N LYS A 141 -6.59 -5.95 -9.07
CA LYS A 141 -6.27 -7.37 -9.16
C LYS A 141 -4.80 -7.60 -9.46
N TRP A 142 -4.24 -8.66 -8.90
CA TRP A 142 -2.79 -8.90 -8.86
C TRP A 142 -2.37 -10.02 -9.81
N ASP A 143 -1.30 -9.78 -10.55
CA ASP A 143 -0.62 -10.77 -11.39
C ASP A 143 0.83 -10.91 -10.92
N ALA A 144 1.28 -12.13 -10.69
CA ALA A 144 2.70 -12.45 -10.56
C ALA A 144 3.32 -12.44 -11.96
N VAL A 145 4.43 -11.73 -12.12
CA VAL A 145 5.10 -11.59 -13.42
C VAL A 145 6.61 -11.45 -13.23
N ASN A 146 7.35 -11.65 -14.32
CA ASN A 146 8.80 -11.55 -14.31
C ASN A 146 9.30 -10.14 -13.92
N CYS A 147 10.10 -10.06 -12.85
CA CYS A 147 10.64 -8.84 -12.25
C CYS A 147 11.44 -7.95 -13.22
N TYR A 148 12.03 -8.55 -14.26
CA TYR A 148 12.82 -7.85 -15.28
C TYR A 148 11.97 -7.25 -16.39
N ARG A 149 10.65 -7.50 -16.42
CA ARG A 149 9.73 -6.79 -17.32
C ARG A 149 9.66 -5.32 -16.94
N ARG A 150 9.47 -4.47 -17.94
CA ARG A 150 9.33 -3.02 -17.74
C ARG A 150 7.86 -2.63 -17.72
N TRP A 151 7.38 -2.20 -16.55
CA TRP A 151 6.01 -1.73 -16.35
C TRP A 151 6.00 -0.33 -15.75
N TYR A 152 4.88 0.37 -15.94
CA TYR A 152 4.56 1.51 -15.08
C TYR A 152 4.52 1.07 -13.62
N PHE A 153 4.53 2.00 -12.69
CA PHE A 153 4.57 1.64 -11.28
C PHE A 153 3.91 2.69 -10.41
N VAL A 154 3.55 2.28 -9.19
CA VAL A 154 2.93 3.18 -8.24
C VAL A 154 3.72 3.19 -6.96
N CYS A 155 4.14 4.40 -6.59
CA CYS A 155 4.73 4.68 -5.31
C CYS A 155 3.65 5.05 -4.31
N TYR A 156 3.99 5.03 -3.02
CA TYR A 156 3.16 5.67 -2.02
C TYR A 156 3.98 6.52 -1.07
N THR A 157 3.33 7.53 -0.51
CA THR A 157 3.81 8.29 0.64
C THR A 157 3.00 7.89 1.85
N ALA A 158 3.68 7.56 2.94
CA ALA A 158 3.06 7.23 4.21
C ALA A 158 3.15 8.41 5.17
N LYS A 159 2.00 8.87 5.69
CA LYS A 159 1.95 9.90 6.73
C LYS A 159 1.17 9.36 7.92
N GLN A 160 1.75 9.51 9.10
CA GLN A 160 1.05 9.20 10.33
C GLN A 160 0.09 10.33 10.65
N LEU A 161 -1.21 10.02 10.70
CA LEU A 161 -2.28 10.96 11.00
C LEU A 161 -3.07 10.45 12.21
N TYR A 162 -3.74 11.38 12.89
CA TYR A 162 -4.66 11.04 13.98
C TYR A 162 -6.07 10.86 13.41
N GLN A 163 -6.69 9.72 13.71
CA GLN A 163 -8.09 9.47 13.39
C GLN A 163 -8.91 9.85 14.61
N CYS A 164 -9.83 10.80 14.42
CA CYS A 164 -10.74 11.24 15.47
C CYS A 164 -12.15 10.82 15.09
N ILE A 165 -12.77 10.03 15.96
CA ILE A 165 -14.17 9.62 15.82
C ILE A 165 -14.97 10.51 16.77
N ALA A 166 -15.85 11.34 16.20
CA ALA A 166 -16.83 12.09 16.99
C ALA A 166 -17.82 11.11 17.63
N VAL A 167 -18.09 11.28 18.92
CA VAL A 167 -19.16 10.59 19.64
C VAL A 167 -20.46 11.38 19.49
#